data_AF-A0A316QZ80-F1
#
_entry.id   AF-A0A316QZ80-F1
#
_cell.length_a   1.000
_cell.length_b   1.000
_cell.length_c   1.000
_cell.angle_alpha   90.00
_cell.angle_beta   90.00
_cell.angle_gamma   90.00
#
_symmetry.space_group_name_H-M   'P 1'
#
loop_
_entity.id
_entity.type
_entity.pdbx_description
1 polymer ?
#
loop_
_entity_poly.entity_id
_entity_poly.type
_entity_poly.pdbx_seq_one_letter_code
_entity_poly.pdbx_strand_id
1 'polypeptide(L)'
;MKRKYVIWAWKGDYLNLGAGCEVGFYNTYGSTKHYFFVKKIFTELEMRYNGNLINNYRPPKSKGEKVGHSWWITTFNAGMQNNVNPSKIGFRCVADLSVLKAYARKALERRLEKSKRWNVEGNKATLKWNY
;
A
#
# COMPACT_ATOMS: atom_id res chain seq x y z
N MET A 1 19.42 -1.18 19.40
CA MET A 1 18.91 -0.08 18.55
C MET A 1 17.43 -0.32 18.20
N LYS A 2 16.58 0.71 18.18
CA LYS A 2 15.13 0.56 17.90
C LYS A 2 14.86 0.56 16.39
N ARG A 3 14.12 -0.44 15.89
CA ARG A 3 13.59 -0.47 14.52
C ARG A 3 12.47 0.56 14.37
N LYS A 4 12.51 1.36 13.31
CA LYS A 4 11.39 2.24 12.93
C LYS A 4 10.69 1.63 11.73
N TYR A 5 9.37 1.55 11.77
CA TYR A 5 8.55 1.00 10.70
C TYR A 5 7.86 2.13 9.95
N VAL A 6 7.75 2.00 8.64
CA VAL A 6 7.11 2.99 7.76
C VAL A 6 6.24 2.28 6.74
N ILE A 7 5.06 2.86 6.49
CA ILE A 7 4.30 2.57 5.28
C ILE A 7 4.49 3.77 4.37
N TRP A 8 5.09 3.54 3.21
CA TRP A 8 5.25 4.55 2.17
C TRP A 8 4.19 4.32 1.11
N ALA A 9 3.69 5.41 0.52
CA ALA A 9 2.71 5.34 -0.54
C ALA A 9 2.95 6.46 -1.54
N TRP A 10 2.66 6.19 -2.81
CA TRP A 10 2.85 7.13 -3.90
C TRP A 10 1.80 6.94 -4.99
N LYS A 11 1.52 8.02 -5.73
CA LYS A 11 0.72 8.04 -6.95
C LYS A 11 1.28 9.10 -7.89
N GLY A 12 1.27 8.85 -9.19
CA GLY A 12 1.78 9.82 -10.15
C GLY A 12 1.88 9.32 -11.58
N ASP A 13 2.56 10.12 -12.39
CA ASP A 13 2.99 9.77 -13.74
C ASP A 13 4.32 9.03 -13.67
N TYR A 14 4.32 7.75 -13.99
CA TYR A 14 5.52 6.93 -14.01
C TYR A 14 6.11 6.91 -15.40
N LEU A 15 7.39 7.27 -15.50
CA LEU A 15 8.13 7.24 -16.76
C LEU A 15 7.98 5.88 -17.45
N ASN A 16 7.43 5.88 -18.66
CA ASN A 16 7.14 4.72 -19.50
C ASN A 16 6.10 3.71 -18.97
N LEU A 17 5.52 3.94 -17.78
CA LEU A 17 4.46 3.08 -17.21
C LEU A 17 3.10 3.81 -17.12
N GLY A 18 3.09 5.13 -17.28
CA GLY A 18 1.89 5.96 -17.24
C GLY A 18 1.37 6.19 -15.83
N ALA A 19 0.06 6.42 -15.69
CA ALA A 19 -0.57 6.62 -14.38
C ALA A 19 -0.34 5.40 -13.47
N GLY A 20 0.15 5.63 -12.25
CA GLY A 20 0.42 4.54 -11.32
C GLY A 20 0.22 4.92 -9.86
N CYS A 21 0.14 3.89 -9.02
CA CYS A 21 0.22 4.03 -7.57
C CYS A 21 0.88 2.81 -6.92
N GLU A 22 1.41 3.04 -5.72
CA GLU A 22 2.13 2.04 -4.96
C GLU A 22 2.03 2.25 -3.45
N VAL A 23 2.12 1.15 -2.72
CA VAL A 23 2.21 1.14 -1.25
C VAL A 23 3.23 0.09 -0.82
N GLY A 24 4.14 0.46 0.09
CA GLY A 24 5.18 -0.43 0.59
C GLY A 24 5.34 -0.38 2.10
N PHE A 25 5.67 -1.52 2.73
CA PHE A 25 5.87 -1.64 4.17
C PHE A 25 7.34 -1.99 4.50
N TYR A 26 8.01 -1.04 5.13
CA TYR A 26 9.45 -1.08 5.36
C TYR A 26 9.81 -0.84 6.82
N ASN A 27 11.06 -1.13 7.17
CA ASN A 27 11.69 -0.65 8.38
C ASN A 27 13.09 -0.10 8.10
N THR A 28 13.56 0.74 9.02
CA THR A 28 14.96 1.20 9.05
C THR A 28 15.64 0.72 10.33
N TYR A 29 16.97 0.62 10.30
CA TYR A 29 17.78 0.19 11.43
C TYR A 29 18.90 1.21 11.72
N GLY A 30 18.99 1.67 12.97
CA GLY A 30 20.04 2.60 13.40
C GLY A 30 20.00 3.94 12.66
N SER A 31 21.17 4.46 12.30
CA SER A 31 21.36 5.69 11.50
C SER A 31 21.36 5.45 9.99
N THR A 32 21.07 4.22 9.53
CA THR A 32 21.05 3.93 8.10
C THR A 32 19.91 4.66 7.40
N LYS A 33 20.18 5.22 6.21
CA LYS A 33 19.16 5.79 5.32
C LYS A 33 18.46 4.72 4.46
N HIS A 34 18.73 3.44 4.70
CA HIS A 34 18.22 2.32 3.92
C HIS A 34 16.92 1.76 4.50
N TYR A 35 15.99 1.43 3.59
CA TYR A 35 14.76 0.73 3.91
C TYR A 35 14.92 -0.77 3.67
N PHE A 36 14.54 -1.57 4.66
CA PHE A 36 14.48 -3.02 4.57
C PHE A 36 13.02 -3.47 4.48
N PHE A 37 12.75 -4.54 3.75
CA PHE A 37 11.41 -5.12 3.67
C PHE A 37 11.03 -5.76 5.02
N VAL A 38 9.75 -5.73 5.36
CA VAL A 38 9.27 -6.22 6.66
C VAL A 38 8.45 -7.50 6.53
N LYS A 39 7.17 -7.35 6.19
CA LYS A 39 6.20 -8.43 6.12
C LYS A 39 5.25 -8.12 4.99
N LYS A 40 4.83 -9.16 4.27
CA LYS A 40 3.80 -9.05 3.25
C LYS A 40 2.46 -8.88 3.94
N ILE A 41 1.85 -7.70 3.84
CA ILE A 41 0.56 -7.39 4.47
C ILE A 41 -0.48 -6.91 3.47
N PHE A 42 -0.08 -6.42 2.29
CA PHE A 42 -1.01 -5.85 1.33
C PHE A 42 -1.62 -6.93 0.45
N THR A 43 -2.94 -6.90 0.29
CA THR A 43 -3.72 -7.94 -0.41
C THR A 43 -4.42 -7.42 -1.66
N GLU A 44 -4.56 -6.09 -1.78
CA GLU A 44 -5.29 -5.48 -2.87
C GLU A 44 -4.91 -4.01 -3.03
N LEU A 45 -4.77 -3.56 -4.29
CA LEU A 45 -4.61 -2.16 -4.66
C LEU A 45 -5.56 -1.86 -5.82
N GLU A 46 -6.42 -0.86 -5.66
CA GLU A 46 -7.25 -0.30 -6.73
C GLU A 46 -6.78 1.10 -7.05
N MET A 47 -6.58 1.38 -8.33
CA MET A 47 -6.28 2.71 -8.86
C MET A 47 -7.48 3.28 -9.60
N ARG A 48 -7.78 4.54 -9.32
CA ARG A 48 -8.85 5.31 -9.95
C ARG A 48 -8.28 6.59 -10.56
N TYR A 49 -8.94 7.08 -11.61
CA TYR A 49 -8.66 8.39 -12.21
C TYR A 49 -9.98 9.14 -12.42
N ASN A 50 -10.09 10.35 -11.86
CA ASN A 50 -11.36 11.09 -11.81
C ASN A 50 -12.52 10.23 -11.26
N GLY A 51 -12.26 9.43 -10.22
CA GLY A 51 -13.26 8.53 -9.63
C GLY A 51 -13.49 7.20 -10.35
N ASN A 52 -13.13 7.09 -11.63
CA ASN A 52 -13.30 5.87 -12.42
C ASN A 52 -12.21 4.84 -12.11
N LEU A 53 -12.60 3.58 -11.90
CA LEU A 53 -11.63 2.48 -11.75
C LEU A 53 -10.89 2.28 -13.08
N ILE A 54 -9.56 2.34 -13.04
CA ILE A 54 -8.71 2.15 -14.23
C ILE A 54 -7.79 0.95 -14.12
N ASN A 55 -7.37 0.56 -12.91
CA ASN A 55 -6.66 -0.69 -12.73
C ASN A 55 -6.81 -1.23 -11.31
N ASN A 56 -6.58 -2.52 -11.13
CA ASN A 56 -6.46 -3.16 -9.84
C ASN A 56 -5.40 -4.26 -9.87
N TYR A 57 -4.84 -4.54 -8.70
CA TYR A 57 -3.91 -5.64 -8.53
C TYR A 57 -4.19 -6.39 -7.23
N ARG A 58 -4.15 -7.71 -7.31
CA ARG A 58 -4.22 -8.65 -6.18
C ARG A 58 -3.02 -9.59 -6.30
N PRO A 59 -2.16 -9.69 -5.27
CA PRO A 59 -1.04 -10.63 -5.32
C PRO A 59 -1.53 -12.08 -5.48
N PRO A 60 -0.79 -12.93 -6.22
CA PRO A 60 -1.13 -14.34 -6.36
C PRO A 60 -1.06 -15.03 -5.00
N LYS A 61 -1.95 -16.02 -4.80
CA LYS A 61 -2.02 -16.81 -3.57
C LYS A 61 -0.92 -17.86 -3.55
N SER A 62 -0.29 -18.10 -2.41
CA SER A 62 0.53 -19.30 -2.22
C SER A 62 -0.36 -20.51 -1.91
N LYS A 63 0.14 -21.75 -2.11
CA LYS A 63 -0.64 -22.97 -1.86
C LYS A 63 -1.16 -23.00 -0.41
N GLY A 64 -2.47 -23.08 -0.25
CA GLY A 64 -3.15 -23.11 1.06
C GLY A 64 -3.52 -21.73 1.64
N GLU A 65 -3.13 -20.63 1.00
CA GLU A 65 -3.52 -19.27 1.43
C GLU A 65 -4.88 -18.86 0.83
N LYS A 66 -5.72 -18.19 1.63
CA LYS A 66 -7.00 -17.66 1.15
C LYS A 66 -6.83 -16.43 0.25
N VAL A 67 -5.79 -15.65 0.48
CA VAL A 67 -5.44 -14.40 -0.22
C VAL A 67 -3.91 -14.32 -0.36
N GLY A 68 -3.43 -13.70 -1.43
CA GLY A 68 -2.00 -13.43 -1.61
C GLY A 68 -1.60 -12.13 -0.94
N HIS A 69 -0.37 -12.06 -0.46
CA HIS A 69 0.18 -10.87 0.19
C HIS A 69 1.41 -10.35 -0.54
N SER A 70 1.59 -9.04 -0.54
CA SER A 70 2.84 -8.39 -0.91
C SER A 70 3.30 -7.41 0.17
N TRP A 71 4.61 -7.19 0.23
CA TRP A 71 5.22 -6.15 1.07
C TRP A 71 5.26 -4.80 0.33
N TRP A 72 5.27 -4.84 -1.01
CA TRP A 72 5.16 -3.72 -1.93
C TRP A 72 4.17 -4.06 -3.02
N ILE A 73 3.09 -3.28 -3.12
CA ILE A 73 1.98 -3.53 -4.03
C ILE A 73 1.84 -2.34 -4.97
N THR A 74 1.74 -2.60 -6.27
CA THR A 74 1.74 -1.58 -7.33
C THR A 74 0.73 -1.90 -8.42
N THR A 75 0.29 -0.88 -9.13
CA THR A 75 -0.48 -1.01 -10.37
C THR A 75 -0.25 0.23 -11.25
N PHE A 76 -0.28 0.03 -12.56
CA PHE A 76 0.03 1.06 -13.57
C PHE A 76 -0.96 0.95 -14.72
N ASN A 77 -1.18 2.05 -15.46
CA ASN A 77 -1.91 2.04 -16.71
C ASN A 77 -1.02 2.54 -17.84
N ALA A 78 -0.39 1.59 -18.56
CA ALA A 78 0.49 1.88 -19.69
C ALA A 78 -0.24 2.52 -20.88
N GLY A 79 -1.57 2.42 -20.97
CA GLY A 79 -2.35 3.16 -21.97
C GLY A 79 -2.55 4.64 -21.64
N MET A 80 -2.28 5.04 -20.39
CA MET A 80 -2.36 6.43 -19.92
C MET A 80 -0.96 7.02 -19.79
N GLN A 81 -0.29 7.18 -20.92
CA GLN A 81 1.01 7.84 -21.04
C GLN A 81 0.82 9.28 -21.56
N ASN A 82 1.64 10.20 -21.07
CA ASN A 82 1.65 11.64 -21.38
C ASN A 82 0.62 12.49 -20.63
N ASN A 83 1.09 13.47 -19.86
CA ASN A 83 0.29 14.47 -19.13
C ASN A 83 -0.69 13.88 -18.10
N VAL A 84 -0.31 12.80 -17.43
CA VAL A 84 -1.11 12.27 -16.31
C VAL A 84 -1.14 13.32 -15.22
N ASN A 85 -2.33 13.77 -14.82
CA ASN A 85 -2.47 14.67 -13.69
C ASN A 85 -2.50 13.84 -12.39
N PRO A 86 -1.47 13.90 -11.52
CA PRO A 86 -1.41 13.08 -10.32
C PRO A 86 -2.55 13.38 -9.34
N SER A 87 -3.09 14.61 -9.33
CA SER A 87 -4.24 14.99 -8.49
C SER A 87 -5.52 14.31 -8.93
N LYS A 88 -5.63 13.84 -10.18
CA LYS A 88 -6.79 13.06 -10.64
C LYS A 88 -6.70 11.59 -10.25
N ILE A 89 -5.51 11.10 -9.88
CA ILE A 89 -5.32 9.73 -9.41
C ILE A 89 -5.83 9.61 -7.98
N GLY A 90 -6.65 8.60 -7.72
CA GLY A 90 -6.96 8.13 -6.37
C GLY A 90 -6.63 6.64 -6.23
N PHE A 91 -6.41 6.16 -5.02
CA PHE A 91 -6.25 4.73 -4.80
C PHE A 91 -6.83 4.24 -3.48
N ARG A 92 -7.14 2.95 -3.45
CA ARG A 92 -7.54 2.19 -2.26
C ARG A 92 -6.62 0.98 -2.11
N CYS A 93 -5.93 0.87 -0.98
CA CYS A 93 -5.07 -0.26 -0.66
C CYS A 93 -5.59 -0.99 0.58
N VAL A 94 -5.56 -2.33 0.57
CA VAL A 94 -5.97 -3.18 1.70
C VAL A 94 -4.77 -3.87 2.30
N ALA A 95 -4.62 -3.74 3.61
CA ALA A 95 -3.70 -4.51 4.42
C ALA A 95 -4.45 -5.52 5.30
N ASP A 96 -3.98 -6.76 5.29
CA ASP A 96 -4.34 -7.81 6.23
C ASP A 96 -3.38 -7.75 7.41
N LEU A 97 -3.89 -7.33 8.57
CA LEU A 97 -3.14 -7.21 9.82
C LEU A 97 -3.05 -8.53 10.58
N SER A 98 -3.83 -9.55 10.21
CA SER A 98 -3.85 -10.84 10.92
C SER A 98 -2.51 -11.59 10.81
N VAL A 99 -1.74 -11.32 9.74
CA VAL A 99 -0.40 -11.89 9.51
C VAL A 99 0.68 -11.34 10.46
N LEU A 100 0.35 -10.31 11.24
CA LEU A 100 1.25 -9.70 12.23
C LEU A 100 1.04 -10.33 13.61
N LYS A 101 2.13 -10.47 14.36
CA LYS A 101 2.04 -10.82 15.79
C LYS A 101 1.20 -9.78 16.54
N ALA A 102 0.45 -10.23 17.54
CA ALA A 102 -0.53 -9.39 18.25
C ALA A 102 0.05 -8.06 18.77
N TYR A 103 1.27 -8.05 19.33
CA TYR A 103 1.89 -6.82 19.82
C TYR A 103 2.22 -5.83 18.69
N ALA A 104 2.69 -6.33 17.54
CA ALA A 104 3.05 -5.51 16.38
C ALA A 104 1.79 -4.97 15.70
N ARG A 105 0.75 -5.81 15.60
CA ARG A 105 -0.57 -5.42 15.12
C ARG A 105 -1.15 -4.28 15.95
N LYS A 106 -1.24 -4.44 17.28
CA LYS A 106 -1.73 -3.39 18.20
C LYS A 106 -0.94 -2.09 18.10
N ALA A 107 0.38 -2.17 17.89
CA ALA A 107 1.20 -0.97 17.72
C ALA A 107 0.93 -0.25 16.39
N LEU A 108 0.72 -1.01 15.32
CA LEU A 108 0.36 -0.47 14.00
C LEU A 108 -1.05 0.13 14.01
N GLU A 109 -2.05 -0.58 14.53
CA GLU A 109 -3.45 -0.13 14.64
C GLU A 109 -3.52 1.26 15.30
N ARG A 110 -2.91 1.43 16.47
CA ARG A 110 -2.83 2.73 17.17
C ARG A 110 -2.22 3.86 16.35
N ARG A 111 -1.37 3.55 15.37
CA ARG A 111 -0.76 4.54 14.47
C ARG A 111 -1.66 4.83 13.27
N LEU A 112 -2.31 3.80 12.72
CA LEU A 112 -3.24 3.91 11.61
C LEU A 112 -4.49 4.70 12.01
N GLU A 113 -5.05 4.45 13.19
CA GLU A 113 -6.22 5.17 13.74
C GLU A 113 -5.99 6.67 13.89
N LYS A 114 -4.73 7.10 14.06
CA LYS A 114 -4.36 8.53 14.10
C LYS A 114 -4.32 9.19 12.73
N SER A 115 -4.39 8.41 11.65
CA SER A 115 -4.32 8.91 10.28
C SER A 115 -5.71 9.04 9.70
N LYS A 116 -6.01 10.22 9.14
CA LYS A 116 -7.28 10.46 8.41
C LYS A 116 -7.42 9.64 7.12
N ARG A 117 -6.33 9.00 6.65
CA ARG A 117 -6.30 8.22 5.40
C ARG A 117 -6.55 6.73 5.61
N TRP A 118 -6.43 6.25 6.84
CA TRP A 118 -6.60 4.84 7.16
C TRP A 118 -7.92 4.61 7.89
N ASN A 119 -8.58 3.52 7.51
CA ASN A 119 -9.71 2.97 8.24
C ASN A 119 -9.35 1.55 8.70
N VAL A 120 -9.61 1.23 9.96
CA VAL A 120 -9.28 -0.08 10.56
C VAL A 120 -10.59 -0.75 10.99
N GLU A 121 -10.83 -1.96 10.48
CA GLU A 121 -12.02 -2.77 10.75
C GLU A 121 -11.57 -4.20 11.09
N GLY A 122 -11.51 -4.51 12.39
CA GLY A 122 -10.94 -5.77 12.87
C GLY A 122 -9.48 -5.93 12.41
N ASN A 123 -9.15 -7.06 11.77
CA ASN A 123 -7.80 -7.33 11.26
C ASN A 123 -7.56 -6.76 9.85
N LYS A 124 -8.44 -5.90 9.32
CA LYS A 124 -8.30 -5.29 8.00
C LYS A 124 -8.04 -3.80 8.15
N ALA A 125 -7.05 -3.28 7.46
CA ALA A 125 -6.82 -1.85 7.33
C ALA A 125 -6.92 -1.41 5.87
N THR A 126 -7.64 -0.33 5.62
CA THR A 126 -7.82 0.23 4.27
C THR A 126 -7.23 1.63 4.22
N LEU A 127 -6.25 1.83 3.34
CA LEU A 127 -5.71 3.14 3.00
C LEU A 127 -6.48 3.70 1.81
N LYS A 128 -6.95 4.94 1.93
CA LYS A 128 -7.49 5.72 0.81
C LYS A 128 -6.65 6.99 0.61
N TRP A 129 -6.24 7.22 -0.62
CA TRP A 129 -5.71 8.51 -1.05
C TRP A 129 -6.57 8.98 -2.21
N ASN A 130 -7.47 9.92 -1.93
CA ASN A 130 -8.39 10.47 -2.92
C ASN A 130 -7.72 11.53 -3.79
N TYR A 131 -8.42 11.89 -4.87
CA TYR A 131 -8.08 12.95 -5.81
C TYR A 131 -8.00 14.31 -5.11
#